data_AF-A0A2A2LSZ6-F1
#
_entry.id   AF-A0A2A2LSZ6-F1
#
_cell.length_a   1.000
_cell.length_b   1.000
_cell.length_c   1.000
_cell.angle_alpha   90.00
_cell.angle_beta   90.00
_cell.angle_gamma   90.00
#
_symmetry.space_group_name_H-M   'P 1'
#
loop_
_entity.id
_entity.type
_entity.pdbx_description
1 polymer ?
#
loop_
_entity_poly.entity_id
_entity_poly.type
_entity_poly.pdbx_seq_one_letter_code
_entity_poly.pdbx_strand_id
1 'polypeptide(L)'
;MKDSIKVDEAGEELFHDSQIEEIIFESVEGNFSSKFLRGSLAINTGILSSNLNFNESLDSSYEESLAIEPILTQSGSLKIEKSHLSEASMDLVIGHANVKIQDCQIDKITASDDLLISPDEKLRLTFVNSSIGSIDAHAFARTTFRRLEFRSSSIGAFHSHAMTDSNFDTLEIRKTTIGTLNQESLHFARVKQLLIEGSIIERLAQFCAGQEADIQNLTIISSHLYKLEDNAWQNATIKNMEFRNTNMRIDGNPWDGAKISSLVISHCDVAGDSSIFGLLSPSRYQITHTTVDCMPDACQANVLLFHATRHSLVWQFHSNTCRRPQPNRLCLRSPTLHESGLMCRLSSHMAECVCTSRQASLPWNLTHSTNVLLVGDCDQLDVSLASSASTHLRHSNFNNSLTAIYLFRIGTATLHRLPNSLQVLQIFHSTIHISSHAFNGNNLTEFHLSDVTLTQLPKDALSHSSISNLTVHESKLSAIEPQKHVKIEKLGIFNSSVESTSVIFGISSHLQMEDTTIFSTEGLGSLKSAQLRNNTLLCCCENSSNCKANDEIDQRSDEGIKIGQRNPAISISLCLQFRSVLSLVNDVLVDWVRVVVQKSDRWNWSRSE
;
A
#
# COMPACT_ATOMS: atom_id res chain seq x y z
N MET A 1 19.08 -53.69 -1.68
CA MET A 1 19.22 -53.15 -0.31
C MET A 1 20.21 -52.01 -0.45
N LYS A 2 19.78 -50.75 -0.29
CA LYS A 2 20.73 -49.64 -0.14
C LYS A 2 21.20 -49.69 1.32
N ASP A 3 22.50 -49.66 1.54
CA ASP A 3 23.07 -49.59 2.88
C ASP A 3 22.63 -48.27 3.53
N SER A 4 21.76 -48.35 4.54
CA SER A 4 21.33 -47.19 5.33
C SER A 4 22.30 -46.99 6.48
N ILE A 5 22.81 -45.78 6.68
CA ILE A 5 23.66 -45.45 7.81
C ILE A 5 22.75 -45.22 9.02
N LYS A 6 22.88 -46.06 10.05
CA LYS A 6 22.16 -45.87 11.30
C LYS A 6 22.96 -45.02 12.26
N VAL A 7 22.37 -43.92 12.70
CA VAL A 7 22.90 -43.02 13.71
C VAL A 7 22.00 -43.13 14.93
N ASP A 8 22.51 -43.69 16.03
CA ASP A 8 21.71 -43.83 17.24
C ASP A 8 21.26 -42.46 17.77
N GLU A 9 22.20 -41.51 17.80
CA GLU A 9 22.00 -40.15 18.28
C GLU A 9 23.06 -39.19 17.70
N ALA A 10 22.63 -37.98 17.30
CA ALA A 10 23.49 -36.86 16.95
C ALA A 10 23.05 -35.61 17.71
N GLY A 11 23.90 -35.11 18.60
CA GLY A 11 23.62 -33.93 19.44
C GLY A 11 23.73 -32.59 18.72
N GLU A 12 23.60 -31.51 19.50
CA GLU A 12 23.70 -30.13 19.04
C GLU A 12 25.09 -29.81 18.44
N GLU A 13 25.14 -28.89 17.47
CA GLU A 13 26.36 -28.22 16.99
C GLU A 13 27.52 -29.15 16.55
N LEU A 14 27.20 -30.27 15.88
CA LEU A 14 28.16 -31.31 15.48
C LEU A 14 29.36 -30.77 14.67
N PHE A 15 29.17 -29.67 13.95
CA PHE A 15 30.18 -29.04 13.10
C PHE A 15 30.46 -27.57 13.50
N HIS A 16 30.26 -27.21 14.76
CA HIS A 16 30.54 -25.86 15.26
C HIS A 16 31.95 -25.38 14.84
N ASP A 17 32.04 -24.14 14.36
CA ASP A 17 33.29 -23.49 13.92
C ASP A 17 34.09 -24.27 12.85
N SER A 18 33.49 -25.29 12.24
CA SER A 18 34.16 -26.11 11.24
C SER A 18 33.98 -25.48 9.86
N GLN A 19 35.11 -25.16 9.21
CA GLN A 19 35.14 -24.71 7.81
C GLN A 19 35.12 -25.92 6.89
N ILE A 20 33.97 -26.21 6.31
CA ILE A 20 33.75 -27.40 5.48
C ILE A 20 33.25 -26.95 4.11
N GLU A 21 33.81 -27.48 3.02
CA GLU A 21 33.30 -27.16 1.69
C GLU A 21 31.91 -27.78 1.47
N GLU A 22 31.76 -29.06 1.85
CA GLU A 22 30.53 -29.81 1.65
C GLU A 22 30.26 -30.80 2.79
N ILE A 23 29.02 -30.81 3.29
CA ILE A 23 28.50 -31.80 4.24
C ILE A 23 27.38 -32.58 3.55
N ILE A 24 27.45 -33.92 3.50
CA ILE A 24 26.40 -34.76 2.90
C ILE A 24 25.97 -35.86 3.88
N PHE A 25 24.68 -35.89 4.18
CA PHE A 25 23.97 -36.98 4.85
C PHE A 25 23.12 -37.73 3.83
N GLU A 26 23.63 -38.84 3.29
CA GLU A 26 22.88 -39.68 2.33
C GLU A 26 22.44 -41.01 2.96
N SER A 27 21.14 -41.34 2.81
CA SER A 27 20.56 -42.60 3.30
C SER A 27 20.76 -42.82 4.80
N VAL A 28 20.64 -41.74 5.58
CA VAL A 28 20.83 -41.75 7.03
C VAL A 28 19.50 -41.98 7.74
N GLU A 29 19.49 -42.85 8.75
CA GLU A 29 18.35 -43.08 9.64
C GLU A 29 18.81 -42.89 11.09
N GLY A 30 18.15 -42.02 11.86
CA GLY A 30 18.58 -41.78 13.24
C GLY A 30 17.85 -40.68 13.99
N ASN A 31 18.25 -40.50 15.25
CA ASN A 31 17.77 -39.39 16.09
C ASN A 31 18.76 -38.23 16.08
N PHE A 32 18.28 -37.03 15.83
CA PHE A 32 19.10 -35.82 15.69
C PHE A 32 18.56 -34.72 16.60
N SER A 33 19.44 -33.88 17.12
CA SER A 33 19.08 -32.56 17.63
C SER A 33 18.62 -31.68 16.47
N SER A 34 17.67 -30.77 16.72
CA SER A 34 17.24 -29.76 15.73
C SER A 34 18.37 -28.78 15.35
N LYS A 35 19.37 -28.65 16.23
CA LYS A 35 20.52 -27.72 16.14
C LYS A 35 21.82 -28.40 15.69
N PHE A 36 21.80 -29.63 15.20
CA PHE A 36 23.05 -30.35 14.87
C PHE A 36 23.91 -29.67 13.79
N LEU A 37 23.31 -28.85 12.90
CA LEU A 37 24.02 -28.05 11.89
C LEU A 37 24.37 -26.62 12.35
N ARG A 38 23.93 -26.22 13.54
CA ARG A 38 24.17 -24.87 14.06
C ARG A 38 25.68 -24.62 14.20
N GLY A 39 26.10 -23.42 13.82
CA GLY A 39 27.51 -23.01 13.84
C GLY A 39 28.37 -23.61 12.72
N SER A 40 27.80 -24.43 11.81
CA SER A 40 28.54 -24.94 10.66
C SER A 40 28.85 -23.83 9.66
N LEU A 41 30.12 -23.75 9.22
CA LEU A 41 30.56 -22.83 8.17
C LEU A 41 30.66 -23.58 6.83
N ALA A 42 29.62 -24.33 6.51
CA ALA A 42 29.56 -25.13 5.30
C ALA A 42 29.08 -24.34 4.08
N ILE A 43 29.78 -24.45 2.94
CA ILE A 43 29.31 -23.83 1.69
C ILE A 43 28.08 -24.58 1.16
N ASN A 44 28.13 -25.91 1.17
CA ASN A 44 27.04 -26.77 0.73
C ASN A 44 26.72 -27.84 1.76
N THR A 45 25.43 -27.94 2.12
CA THR A 45 24.93 -28.99 3.00
C THR A 45 23.82 -29.76 2.30
N GLY A 46 23.93 -31.08 2.23
CA GLY A 46 22.98 -31.98 1.58
C GLY A 46 22.42 -33.03 2.54
N ILE A 47 21.10 -33.15 2.62
CA ILE A 47 20.42 -34.25 3.31
C ILE A 47 19.58 -34.99 2.27
N LEU A 48 19.96 -36.22 1.94
CA LEU A 48 19.48 -36.94 0.76
C LEU A 48 18.95 -38.32 1.12
N SER A 49 17.69 -38.60 0.79
CA SER A 49 17.07 -39.92 1.01
C SER A 49 17.16 -40.40 2.47
N SER A 50 17.07 -39.49 3.43
CA SER A 50 17.28 -39.75 4.85
C SER A 50 15.95 -39.78 5.63
N ASN A 51 15.93 -40.48 6.76
CA ASN A 51 14.84 -40.49 7.73
C ASN A 51 15.36 -39.96 9.06
N LEU A 52 15.13 -38.67 9.31
CA LEU A 52 15.65 -37.98 10.48
C LEU A 52 14.52 -37.76 11.48
N ASN A 53 14.70 -38.30 12.69
CA ASN A 53 13.82 -38.04 13.80
C ASN A 53 14.44 -36.99 14.72
N PHE A 54 13.85 -35.82 14.82
CA PHE A 54 14.33 -34.78 15.73
C PHE A 54 13.74 -34.96 17.13
N ASN A 55 14.58 -34.89 18.16
CA ASN A 55 14.17 -35.11 19.54
C ASN A 55 14.68 -33.99 20.45
N GLU A 56 13.74 -33.22 21.02
CA GLU A 56 14.02 -32.10 21.94
C GLU A 56 14.85 -32.52 23.17
N SER A 57 14.80 -33.79 23.59
CA SER A 57 15.61 -34.26 24.72
C SER A 57 17.12 -34.24 24.46
N LEU A 58 17.52 -34.06 23.20
CA LEU A 58 18.91 -33.91 22.78
C LEU A 58 19.36 -32.45 22.80
N ASP A 59 18.42 -31.52 22.96
CA ASP A 59 18.70 -30.10 23.06
C ASP A 59 18.98 -29.79 24.54
N SER A 60 20.24 -29.47 24.85
CA SER A 60 20.69 -29.35 26.23
C SER A 60 20.22 -28.03 26.86
N SER A 61 19.72 -28.06 28.10
CA SER A 61 19.20 -26.89 28.82
C SER A 61 20.29 -25.96 29.36
N TYR A 62 21.38 -25.73 28.61
CA TYR A 62 22.48 -24.87 29.07
C TYR A 62 22.06 -23.40 29.06
N GLU A 63 21.65 -22.91 30.23
CA GLU A 63 21.18 -21.56 30.58
C GLU A 63 22.24 -20.43 30.47
N GLU A 64 23.32 -20.58 29.69
CA GLU A 64 24.34 -19.53 29.52
C GLU A 64 24.72 -19.34 28.05
N SER A 65 23.75 -18.92 27.23
CA SER A 65 24.07 -18.36 25.91
C SER A 65 24.66 -16.95 26.10
N LEU A 66 25.98 -16.87 26.28
CA LEU A 66 26.77 -15.71 25.87
C LEU A 66 26.25 -15.26 24.50
N ALA A 67 26.08 -13.95 24.31
CA ALA A 67 25.71 -13.38 23.01
C ALA A 67 26.78 -13.78 21.98
N ILE A 68 26.55 -14.90 21.29
CA ILE A 68 27.35 -15.34 20.17
C ILE A 68 27.08 -14.30 19.10
N GLU A 69 28.04 -13.41 18.84
CA GLU A 69 28.03 -12.61 17.64
C GLU A 69 28.04 -13.59 16.46
N PRO A 70 26.95 -13.67 15.69
CA PRO A 70 26.92 -14.57 14.55
C PRO A 70 27.99 -14.09 13.57
N ILE A 71 28.99 -14.92 13.31
CA ILE A 71 29.97 -14.71 12.24
C ILE A 71 29.24 -14.95 10.90
N LEU A 72 28.29 -14.06 10.58
CA LEU A 72 27.46 -14.05 9.38
C LEU A 72 28.26 -13.42 8.24
N THR A 73 29.17 -14.17 7.65
CA THR A 73 29.79 -13.73 6.37
C THR A 73 29.78 -14.77 5.26
N GLN A 74 29.08 -15.92 5.39
CA GLN A 74 29.03 -16.88 4.29
C GLN A 74 27.63 -17.41 3.96
N SER A 75 27.38 -17.40 2.65
CA SER A 75 26.14 -17.64 1.92
C SER A 75 25.96 -19.14 1.63
N GLY A 76 26.03 -19.97 2.66
CA GLY A 76 25.87 -21.42 2.54
C GLY A 76 24.53 -21.81 1.91
N SER A 77 24.50 -22.97 1.25
CA SER A 77 23.28 -23.54 0.68
C SER A 77 22.94 -24.87 1.36
N LEU A 78 21.67 -25.03 1.75
CA LEU A 78 21.14 -26.28 2.31
C LEU A 78 20.14 -26.89 1.33
N LYS A 79 20.35 -28.16 0.99
CA LYS A 79 19.44 -28.93 0.15
C LYS A 79 19.01 -30.19 0.87
N ILE A 80 17.70 -30.33 1.07
CA ILE A 80 17.08 -31.55 1.60
C ILE A 80 16.25 -32.17 0.48
N GLU A 81 16.50 -33.43 0.12
CA GLU A 81 15.81 -34.11 -0.98
C GLU A 81 15.36 -35.52 -0.58
N LYS A 82 14.13 -35.90 -0.96
CA LYS A 82 13.60 -37.27 -0.81
C LYS A 82 13.67 -37.81 0.62
N SER A 83 13.56 -36.93 1.61
CA SER A 83 13.78 -37.26 3.01
C SER A 83 12.48 -37.18 3.81
N HIS A 84 12.44 -37.95 4.90
CA HIS A 84 11.41 -37.86 5.92
C HIS A 84 12.00 -37.13 7.14
N LEU A 85 11.34 -36.06 7.59
CA LEU A 85 11.71 -35.30 8.77
C LEU A 85 10.53 -35.32 9.74
N SER A 86 10.72 -35.80 10.97
CA SER A 86 9.66 -35.70 11.99
C SER A 86 9.42 -34.24 12.42
N GLU A 87 10.39 -33.37 12.19
CA GLU A 87 10.32 -31.95 12.49
C GLU A 87 11.28 -31.17 11.57
N ALA A 88 10.98 -29.90 11.30
CA ALA A 88 11.95 -28.95 10.77
C ALA A 88 11.83 -27.63 11.51
N SER A 89 12.84 -27.23 12.26
CA SER A 89 12.88 -25.93 12.94
C SER A 89 13.71 -24.92 12.15
N MET A 90 13.64 -23.65 12.55
CA MET A 90 14.51 -22.62 11.98
C MET A 90 15.99 -22.86 12.31
N ASP A 91 16.32 -23.60 13.37
CA ASP A 91 17.71 -23.91 13.74
C ASP A 91 18.44 -24.73 12.68
N LEU A 92 17.70 -25.57 11.96
CA LEU A 92 18.24 -26.36 10.85
C LEU A 92 18.71 -25.48 9.69
N VAL A 93 18.09 -24.31 9.51
CA VAL A 93 18.36 -23.42 8.37
C VAL A 93 19.26 -22.24 8.72
N ILE A 94 19.52 -21.99 10.01
CA ILE A 94 20.48 -20.97 10.45
C ILE A 94 21.84 -21.23 9.78
N GLY A 95 22.50 -20.17 9.33
CA GLY A 95 23.78 -20.25 8.61
C GLY A 95 23.68 -20.46 7.10
N HIS A 96 22.48 -20.70 6.56
CA HIS A 96 22.29 -20.92 5.12
C HIS A 96 21.44 -19.80 4.51
N ALA A 97 21.95 -19.13 3.48
CA ALA A 97 21.22 -18.08 2.78
C ALA A 97 20.18 -18.65 1.79
N ASN A 98 20.44 -19.85 1.27
CA ASN A 98 19.59 -20.52 0.27
C ASN A 98 19.25 -21.93 0.72
N VAL A 99 17.99 -22.16 1.11
CA VAL A 99 17.50 -23.46 1.57
C VAL A 99 16.44 -23.99 0.63
N LYS A 100 16.63 -25.22 0.15
CA LYS A 100 15.68 -25.91 -0.72
C LYS A 100 15.34 -27.29 -0.15
N ILE A 101 14.06 -27.50 0.14
CA ILE A 101 13.52 -28.77 0.63
C ILE A 101 12.60 -29.33 -0.45
N GLN A 102 12.93 -30.49 -1.01
CA GLN A 102 12.29 -31.03 -2.20
C GLN A 102 11.90 -32.50 -2.03
N ASP A 103 10.70 -32.87 -2.48
CA ASP A 103 10.22 -34.26 -2.48
C ASP A 103 10.25 -34.87 -1.06
N CYS A 104 9.99 -34.06 -0.03
CA CYS A 104 10.10 -34.47 1.37
C CYS A 104 8.73 -34.66 2.04
N GLN A 105 8.70 -35.51 3.06
CA GLN A 105 7.61 -35.54 4.04
C GLN A 105 8.14 -34.92 5.33
N ILE A 106 7.42 -33.92 5.84
CA ILE A 106 7.75 -33.17 7.05
C ILE A 106 6.51 -33.23 7.94
N ASP A 107 6.61 -33.81 9.12
CA ASP A 107 5.42 -33.94 9.97
C ASP A 107 5.00 -32.57 10.53
N LYS A 108 5.96 -31.78 11.05
CA LYS A 108 5.72 -30.41 11.53
C LYS A 108 6.90 -29.48 11.28
N ILE A 109 6.63 -28.18 11.11
CA ILE A 109 7.62 -27.11 11.15
C ILE A 109 7.42 -26.35 12.46
N THR A 110 8.46 -26.24 13.28
CA THR A 110 8.38 -25.75 14.67
C THR A 110 9.16 -24.46 14.86
N ALA A 111 8.89 -23.78 15.97
CA ALA A 111 9.64 -22.60 16.39
C ALA A 111 11.10 -22.97 16.70
N SER A 112 12.00 -22.01 16.52
CA SER A 112 13.34 -22.07 17.12
C SER A 112 13.27 -21.41 18.50
N ASP A 113 13.95 -22.02 19.48
CA ASP A 113 14.07 -21.47 20.83
C ASP A 113 14.94 -20.20 20.86
N ASP A 114 15.79 -20.02 19.85
CA ASP A 114 16.68 -18.88 19.76
C ASP A 114 15.97 -17.67 19.14
N LEU A 115 15.98 -16.55 19.88
CA LEU A 115 15.50 -15.26 19.41
C LEU A 115 16.37 -14.80 18.23
N LEU A 116 15.97 -15.20 17.02
CA LEU A 116 16.73 -14.94 15.79
C LEU A 116 16.95 -13.44 15.58
N ILE A 117 18.18 -13.02 15.81
CA ILE A 117 18.74 -11.77 15.29
C ILE A 117 18.71 -11.90 13.78
N SER A 118 18.01 -10.97 13.13
CA SER A 118 17.88 -10.91 11.67
C SER A 118 19.25 -11.14 11.03
N PRO A 119 19.41 -12.16 10.18
CA PRO A 119 20.61 -12.24 9.36
C PRO A 119 20.69 -10.95 8.53
N ASP A 120 21.86 -10.32 8.48
CA ASP A 120 22.11 -9.18 7.59
C ASP A 120 21.79 -9.54 6.13
N GLU A 121 21.82 -10.84 5.79
CA GLU A 121 21.33 -11.40 4.54
C GLU A 121 19.94 -12.04 4.67
N LYS A 122 19.01 -11.61 3.83
CA LYS A 122 17.64 -12.13 3.82
C LYS A 122 17.57 -13.57 3.30
N LEU A 123 17.02 -14.48 4.11
CA LEU A 123 16.88 -15.92 3.83
C LEU A 123 15.98 -16.21 2.60
N ARG A 124 16.38 -17.18 1.78
CA ARG A 124 15.54 -17.80 0.76
C ARG A 124 15.23 -19.24 1.13
N LEU A 125 13.97 -19.55 1.44
CA LEU A 125 13.51 -20.88 1.80
C LEU A 125 12.46 -21.35 0.79
N THR A 126 12.66 -22.52 0.19
CA THR A 126 11.77 -23.07 -0.83
C THR A 126 11.42 -24.53 -0.54
N PHE A 127 10.12 -24.81 -0.45
CA PHE A 127 9.56 -26.16 -0.38
C PHE A 127 8.99 -26.55 -1.76
N VAL A 128 9.39 -27.71 -2.28
CA VAL A 128 8.96 -28.17 -3.61
C VAL A 128 8.47 -29.61 -3.55
N ASN A 129 7.24 -29.85 -3.99
CA ASN A 129 6.67 -31.20 -4.05
C ASN A 129 6.74 -31.94 -2.69
N SER A 130 6.53 -31.20 -1.61
CA SER A 130 6.64 -31.72 -0.24
C SER A 130 5.27 -31.83 0.43
N SER A 131 5.16 -32.75 1.38
CA SER A 131 4.02 -32.86 2.30
C SER A 131 4.43 -32.33 3.67
N ILE A 132 3.73 -31.31 4.16
CA ILE A 132 3.97 -30.68 5.45
C ILE A 132 2.70 -30.88 6.28
N GLY A 133 2.81 -31.58 7.41
CA GLY A 133 1.63 -31.82 8.27
C GLY A 133 1.13 -30.52 8.89
N SER A 134 1.98 -29.82 9.65
CA SER A 134 1.66 -28.50 10.21
C SER A 134 2.85 -27.53 10.17
N ILE A 135 2.52 -26.24 10.21
CA ILE A 135 3.45 -25.16 10.50
C ILE A 135 2.95 -24.56 11.81
N ASP A 136 3.68 -24.87 12.88
CA ASP A 136 3.25 -24.61 14.25
C ASP A 136 3.38 -23.12 14.61
N ALA A 137 2.86 -22.78 15.79
CA ALA A 137 2.96 -21.42 16.30
C ALA A 137 4.44 -20.99 16.36
N HIS A 138 4.71 -19.77 15.93
CA HIS A 138 6.04 -19.17 15.89
C HIS A 138 7.09 -19.87 15.02
N ALA A 139 6.72 -20.83 14.17
CA ALA A 139 7.63 -21.56 13.29
C ALA A 139 8.54 -20.64 12.44
N PHE A 140 8.01 -19.51 11.99
CA PHE A 140 8.74 -18.50 11.21
C PHE A 140 8.76 -17.15 11.89
N ALA A 141 8.48 -17.06 13.19
CA ALA A 141 8.34 -15.79 13.89
C ALA A 141 9.63 -14.96 13.82
N ARG A 142 9.48 -13.63 13.76
CA ARG A 142 10.58 -12.66 13.86
C ARG A 142 11.70 -12.86 12.83
N THR A 143 11.41 -13.56 11.74
CA THR A 143 12.39 -13.91 10.72
C THR A 143 12.25 -12.98 9.51
N THR A 144 13.38 -12.61 8.91
CA THR A 144 13.41 -11.82 7.67
C THR A 144 13.71 -12.71 6.47
N PHE A 145 12.71 -12.88 5.60
CA PHE A 145 12.83 -13.62 4.35
C PHE A 145 12.95 -12.69 3.15
N ARG A 146 13.88 -13.03 2.26
CA ARG A 146 13.85 -12.52 0.88
C ARG A 146 12.75 -13.21 0.10
N ARG A 147 12.62 -14.53 0.31
CA ARG A 147 11.60 -15.33 -0.33
C ARG A 147 11.30 -16.56 0.50
N LEU A 148 10.04 -16.73 0.86
CA LEU A 148 9.49 -17.99 1.36
C LEU A 148 8.54 -18.53 0.29
N GLU A 149 8.86 -19.69 -0.29
CA GLU A 149 8.08 -20.28 -1.38
C GLU A 149 7.63 -21.71 -1.05
N PHE A 150 6.33 -21.98 -1.25
CA PHE A 150 5.74 -23.31 -1.22
C PHE A 150 5.20 -23.65 -2.60
N ARG A 151 5.82 -24.61 -3.28
CA ARG A 151 5.48 -24.99 -4.65
C ARG A 151 5.06 -26.44 -4.75
N SER A 152 3.94 -26.70 -5.42
CA SER A 152 3.44 -28.06 -5.69
C SER A 152 3.34 -28.91 -4.42
N SER A 153 3.09 -28.28 -3.27
CA SER A 153 3.17 -28.93 -1.96
C SER A 153 1.78 -29.11 -1.33
N SER A 154 1.72 -29.84 -0.23
CA SER A 154 0.53 -29.89 0.63
C SER A 154 0.92 -29.48 2.03
N ILE A 155 0.10 -28.63 2.65
CA ILE A 155 0.29 -28.10 4.00
C ILE A 155 -1.02 -28.33 4.74
N GLY A 156 -1.01 -29.09 5.84
CA GLY A 156 -2.23 -29.33 6.61
C GLY A 156 -2.76 -28.05 7.25
N ALA A 157 -1.94 -27.37 8.06
CA ALA A 157 -2.33 -26.09 8.65
C ALA A 157 -1.15 -25.15 8.91
N PHE A 158 -1.39 -23.85 8.80
CA PHE A 158 -0.64 -22.83 9.52
C PHE A 158 -1.36 -22.57 10.84
N HIS A 159 -0.69 -22.76 11.96
CA HIS A 159 -1.22 -22.44 13.28
C HIS A 159 -1.20 -20.94 13.55
N SER A 160 -1.85 -20.55 14.65
CA SER A 160 -1.85 -19.16 15.10
C SER A 160 -0.43 -18.68 15.37
N HIS A 161 -0.14 -17.44 14.99
CA HIS A 161 1.18 -16.81 15.13
C HIS A 161 2.34 -17.51 14.40
N ALA A 162 2.06 -18.39 13.43
CA ALA A 162 3.10 -19.11 12.67
C ALA A 162 4.15 -18.18 12.03
N MET A 163 3.75 -16.99 11.56
CA MET A 163 4.63 -16.00 10.91
C MET A 163 4.59 -14.64 11.62
N THR A 164 4.38 -14.63 12.95
CA THR A 164 4.24 -13.38 13.71
C THR A 164 5.52 -12.53 13.69
N ASP A 165 5.38 -11.21 13.64
CA ASP A 165 6.51 -10.24 13.61
C ASP A 165 7.52 -10.45 12.46
N SER A 166 7.16 -11.19 11.41
CA SER A 166 8.10 -11.58 10.34
C SER A 166 8.08 -10.62 9.17
N ASN A 167 9.21 -10.49 8.47
CA ASN A 167 9.37 -9.61 7.32
C ASN A 167 9.58 -10.44 6.04
N PHE A 168 8.75 -10.25 5.03
CA PHE A 168 8.82 -10.95 3.76
C PHE A 168 8.96 -9.96 2.61
N ASP A 169 10.04 -10.04 1.84
CA ASP A 169 10.06 -9.41 0.51
C ASP A 169 9.10 -10.16 -0.44
N THR A 170 9.04 -11.48 -0.35
CA THR A 170 8.10 -12.31 -1.12
C THR A 170 7.68 -13.55 -0.33
N LEU A 171 6.38 -13.73 -0.16
CA LEU A 171 5.76 -14.96 0.32
C LEU A 171 4.91 -15.54 -0.81
N GLU A 172 5.21 -16.76 -1.23
CA GLU A 172 4.67 -17.33 -2.46
C GLU A 172 4.15 -18.75 -2.27
N ILE A 173 2.91 -18.97 -2.69
CA ILE A 173 2.21 -20.25 -2.60
C ILE A 173 1.73 -20.61 -4.01
N ARG A 174 2.35 -21.62 -4.61
CA ARG A 174 2.14 -22.02 -6.01
C ARG A 174 1.71 -23.46 -6.14
N LYS A 175 0.55 -23.72 -6.74
CA LYS A 175 0.04 -25.07 -6.96
C LYS A 175 0.04 -25.90 -5.67
N THR A 176 -0.20 -25.25 -4.56
CA THR A 176 -0.09 -25.84 -3.22
C THR A 176 -1.50 -25.96 -2.63
N THR A 177 -1.74 -27.03 -1.88
CA THR A 177 -2.97 -27.18 -1.09
C THR A 177 -2.67 -26.81 0.34
N ILE A 178 -3.44 -25.89 0.91
CA ILE A 178 -3.38 -25.49 2.31
C ILE A 178 -4.72 -25.86 2.94
N GLY A 179 -4.71 -26.71 3.96
CA GLY A 179 -5.94 -27.02 4.70
C GLY A 179 -6.47 -25.78 5.41
N THR A 180 -5.73 -25.26 6.39
CA THR A 180 -6.18 -24.04 7.11
C THR A 180 -5.05 -23.03 7.31
N LEU A 181 -5.35 -21.76 7.08
CA LEU A 181 -4.61 -20.63 7.65
C LEU A 181 -5.38 -20.13 8.87
N ASN A 182 -4.87 -20.41 10.07
CA ASN A 182 -5.56 -20.11 11.31
C ASN A 182 -5.53 -18.62 11.67
N GLN A 183 -6.22 -18.29 12.76
CA GLN A 183 -6.29 -16.95 13.31
C GLN A 183 -4.87 -16.44 13.63
N GLU A 184 -4.59 -15.20 13.28
CA GLU A 184 -3.36 -14.49 13.63
C GLU A 184 -2.07 -15.12 13.09
N SER A 185 -2.14 -15.94 12.03
CA SER A 185 -0.94 -16.51 11.41
C SER A 185 0.02 -15.46 10.87
N LEU A 186 -0.46 -14.26 10.50
CA LEU A 186 0.34 -13.14 9.97
C LEU A 186 0.42 -11.93 10.93
N HIS A 187 0.16 -12.13 12.22
CA HIS A 187 0.12 -11.05 13.21
C HIS A 187 1.41 -10.20 13.20
N PHE A 188 1.30 -8.87 13.08
CA PHE A 188 2.42 -7.93 12.91
C PHE A 188 3.38 -8.22 11.73
N ALA A 189 3.03 -9.13 10.82
CA ALA A 189 3.89 -9.45 9.68
C ALA A 189 3.92 -8.31 8.67
N ARG A 190 5.08 -8.08 8.05
CA ARG A 190 5.26 -7.12 6.95
C ARG A 190 5.59 -7.87 5.67
N VAL A 191 4.70 -7.79 4.68
CA VAL A 191 4.80 -8.55 3.43
C VAL A 191 4.78 -7.60 2.25
N LYS A 192 5.88 -7.50 1.49
CA LYS A 192 5.90 -6.70 0.25
C LYS A 192 5.10 -7.35 -0.88
N GLN A 193 5.15 -8.68 -0.98
CA GLN A 193 4.41 -9.44 -1.98
C GLN A 193 3.94 -10.78 -1.40
N LEU A 194 2.64 -10.98 -1.32
CA LEU A 194 1.97 -12.25 -1.05
C LEU A 194 1.30 -12.73 -2.33
N LEU A 195 1.85 -13.79 -2.94
CA LEU A 195 1.31 -14.39 -4.16
C LEU A 195 0.77 -15.78 -3.89
N ILE A 196 -0.49 -16.01 -4.24
CA ILE A 196 -1.14 -17.32 -4.20
C ILE A 196 -1.62 -17.65 -5.60
N GLU A 197 -1.01 -18.64 -6.24
CA GLU A 197 -1.25 -18.96 -7.65
C GLU A 197 -1.57 -20.45 -7.83
N GLY A 198 -2.63 -20.76 -8.56
CA GLY A 198 -2.97 -22.15 -8.90
C GLY A 198 -3.26 -23.04 -7.68
N SER A 199 -3.61 -22.45 -6.54
CA SER A 199 -3.57 -23.13 -5.24
C SER A 199 -4.98 -23.36 -4.69
N ILE A 200 -5.08 -24.28 -3.74
CA ILE A 200 -6.32 -24.59 -3.02
C ILE A 200 -6.12 -24.20 -1.56
N ILE A 201 -7.00 -23.36 -1.03
CA ILE A 201 -7.05 -23.05 0.39
C ILE A 201 -8.41 -23.51 0.92
N GLU A 202 -8.41 -24.52 1.79
CA GLU A 202 -9.67 -25.07 2.29
C GLU A 202 -10.35 -24.08 3.25
N ARG A 203 -9.58 -23.40 4.10
CA ARG A 203 -10.07 -22.40 5.04
C ARG A 203 -9.09 -21.25 5.29
N LEU A 204 -9.54 -20.02 5.06
CA LEU A 204 -8.96 -18.80 5.60
C LEU A 204 -9.78 -18.40 6.84
N ALA A 205 -9.21 -18.60 8.03
CA ALA A 205 -9.92 -18.40 9.28
C ALA A 205 -10.19 -16.91 9.58
N GLN A 206 -11.18 -16.67 10.45
CA GLN A 206 -11.43 -15.36 11.04
C GLN A 206 -10.13 -14.79 11.64
N PHE A 207 -9.85 -13.51 11.44
CA PHE A 207 -8.64 -12.84 11.94
C PHE A 207 -7.31 -13.46 11.49
N CYS A 208 -7.25 -14.17 10.35
CA CYS A 208 -6.02 -14.78 9.85
C CYS A 208 -4.84 -13.79 9.74
N ALA A 209 -5.11 -12.56 9.33
CA ALA A 209 -4.08 -11.52 9.27
C ALA A 209 -3.56 -11.11 10.66
N GLY A 210 -4.38 -11.24 11.71
CA GLY A 210 -4.08 -10.71 13.03
C GLY A 210 -4.07 -9.18 13.08
N GLN A 211 -3.51 -8.64 14.17
CA GLN A 211 -3.39 -7.19 14.33
C GLN A 211 -2.22 -6.65 13.50
N GLU A 212 -2.46 -5.51 12.85
CA GLU A 212 -1.43 -4.67 12.21
C GLU A 212 -0.53 -5.39 11.18
N ALA A 213 -1.02 -6.44 10.53
CA ALA A 213 -0.35 -6.99 9.35
C ALA A 213 -0.30 -5.93 8.24
N ASP A 214 0.89 -5.71 7.65
CA ASP A 214 1.10 -4.76 6.55
C ASP A 214 1.48 -5.50 5.27
N ILE A 215 0.57 -5.55 4.30
CA ILE A 215 0.74 -6.25 3.04
C ILE A 215 0.71 -5.24 1.88
N GLN A 216 1.83 -5.06 1.19
CA GLN A 216 1.86 -4.11 0.07
C GLN A 216 1.11 -4.65 -1.16
N ASN A 217 1.31 -5.92 -1.51
CA ASN A 217 0.61 -6.56 -2.63
C ASN A 217 0.16 -7.97 -2.25
N LEU A 218 -1.15 -8.18 -2.22
CA LEU A 218 -1.81 -9.48 -2.07
C LEU A 218 -2.44 -9.86 -3.41
N THR A 219 -1.98 -10.94 -4.02
CA THR A 219 -2.44 -11.39 -5.33
C THR A 219 -2.82 -12.87 -5.28
N ILE A 220 -4.07 -13.18 -5.59
CA ILE A 220 -4.62 -14.54 -5.60
C ILE A 220 -5.16 -14.86 -7.00
N ILE A 221 -4.47 -15.73 -7.73
CA ILE A 221 -4.73 -16.02 -9.15
C ILE A 221 -5.01 -17.49 -9.38
N SER A 222 -6.00 -17.80 -10.20
CA SER A 222 -6.32 -19.16 -10.67
C SER A 222 -6.45 -20.16 -9.51
N SER A 223 -7.02 -19.72 -8.39
CA SER A 223 -7.03 -20.45 -7.13
C SER A 223 -8.44 -20.77 -6.65
N HIS A 224 -8.56 -21.63 -5.65
CA HIS A 224 -9.82 -21.98 -5.03
C HIS A 224 -9.77 -21.72 -3.52
N LEU A 225 -10.58 -20.77 -3.04
CA LEU A 225 -10.78 -20.48 -1.62
C LEU A 225 -12.12 -21.10 -1.19
N TYR A 226 -12.07 -22.28 -0.55
CA TYR A 226 -13.28 -23.03 -0.19
C TYR A 226 -14.09 -22.39 0.93
N LYS A 227 -13.43 -21.74 1.88
CA LYS A 227 -14.06 -20.97 2.94
C LYS A 227 -13.19 -19.76 3.29
N LEU A 228 -13.69 -18.58 3.00
CA LEU A 228 -13.13 -17.30 3.44
C LEU A 228 -14.06 -16.75 4.53
N GLU A 229 -13.62 -16.84 5.77
CA GLU A 229 -14.43 -16.47 6.94
C GLU A 229 -14.57 -14.94 7.09
N ASP A 230 -15.53 -14.54 7.90
CA ASP A 230 -15.75 -13.14 8.25
C ASP A 230 -14.48 -12.57 8.90
N ASN A 231 -14.25 -11.26 8.81
CA ASN A 231 -13.13 -10.60 9.48
C ASN A 231 -11.73 -11.22 9.23
N ALA A 232 -11.53 -12.01 8.16
CA ALA A 232 -10.27 -12.69 7.89
C ALA A 232 -9.08 -11.71 7.80
N TRP A 233 -9.33 -10.50 7.29
CA TRP A 233 -8.34 -9.44 7.11
C TRP A 233 -8.51 -8.27 8.10
N GLN A 234 -9.26 -8.46 9.19
CA GLN A 234 -9.50 -7.38 10.14
C GLN A 234 -8.18 -6.80 10.67
N ASN A 235 -8.11 -5.47 10.79
CA ASN A 235 -6.94 -4.71 11.24
C ASN A 235 -5.69 -4.82 10.35
N ALA A 236 -5.77 -5.53 9.22
CA ALA A 236 -4.71 -5.54 8.23
C ALA A 236 -4.70 -4.25 7.42
N THR A 237 -3.50 -3.80 7.04
CA THR A 237 -3.31 -2.77 6.02
C THR A 237 -2.86 -3.43 4.73
N ILE A 238 -3.65 -3.29 3.67
CA ILE A 238 -3.39 -3.95 2.39
C ILE A 238 -3.41 -2.91 1.28
N LYS A 239 -2.25 -2.58 0.71
CA LYS A 239 -2.17 -1.52 -0.31
C LYS A 239 -2.84 -1.96 -1.61
N ASN A 240 -2.48 -3.13 -2.15
CA ASN A 240 -3.09 -3.69 -3.35
C ASN A 240 -3.58 -5.10 -3.06
N MET A 241 -4.87 -5.35 -3.25
CA MET A 241 -5.50 -6.67 -3.14
C MET A 241 -6.11 -7.04 -4.48
N GLU A 242 -5.74 -8.20 -5.01
CA GLU A 242 -6.13 -8.65 -6.34
C GLU A 242 -6.53 -10.12 -6.36
N PHE A 243 -7.70 -10.39 -6.92
CA PHE A 243 -8.22 -11.72 -7.22
C PHE A 243 -8.46 -11.85 -8.73
N ARG A 244 -7.88 -12.88 -9.36
CA ARG A 244 -8.11 -13.18 -10.79
C ARG A 244 -8.37 -14.64 -11.03
N ASN A 245 -9.39 -14.97 -11.82
CA ASN A 245 -9.70 -16.37 -12.18
C ASN A 245 -9.86 -17.26 -10.93
N THR A 246 -10.36 -16.71 -9.83
CA THR A 246 -10.39 -17.38 -8.52
C THR A 246 -11.83 -17.70 -8.13
N ASN A 247 -12.03 -18.90 -7.61
CA ASN A 247 -13.30 -19.30 -7.01
C ASN A 247 -13.24 -19.04 -5.51
N MET A 248 -14.22 -18.34 -4.97
CA MET A 248 -14.26 -17.93 -3.57
C MET A 248 -15.61 -18.29 -2.98
N ARG A 249 -15.63 -18.91 -1.80
CA ARG A 249 -16.84 -18.97 -0.98
C ARG A 249 -16.64 -18.18 0.30
N ILE A 250 -17.50 -17.19 0.50
CA ILE A 250 -17.36 -16.19 1.54
C ILE A 250 -18.45 -16.38 2.58
N ASP A 251 -18.04 -16.36 3.83
CA ASP A 251 -18.88 -16.38 5.01
C ASP A 251 -18.83 -14.97 5.63
N GLY A 252 -19.94 -14.21 5.56
CA GLY A 252 -20.00 -12.84 6.10
C GLY A 252 -19.17 -11.79 5.31
N ASN A 253 -18.44 -10.94 6.03
CA ASN A 253 -17.62 -9.87 5.46
C ASN A 253 -16.12 -10.05 5.82
N PRO A 254 -15.29 -10.62 4.93
CA PRO A 254 -13.88 -10.90 5.22
C PRO A 254 -13.01 -9.64 5.29
N TRP A 255 -13.53 -8.51 4.81
CA TRP A 255 -12.81 -7.24 4.71
C TRP A 255 -13.12 -6.28 5.86
N ASP A 256 -14.03 -6.65 6.76
CA ASP A 256 -14.45 -5.76 7.84
C ASP A 256 -13.26 -5.40 8.74
N GLY A 257 -13.13 -4.10 9.05
CA GLY A 257 -11.99 -3.53 9.76
C GLY A 257 -10.63 -3.56 9.02
N ALA A 258 -10.57 -4.00 7.75
CA ALA A 258 -9.35 -3.95 6.94
C ALA A 258 -9.16 -2.58 6.28
N LYS A 259 -7.92 -2.10 6.18
CA LYS A 259 -7.57 -0.89 5.42
C LYS A 259 -7.03 -1.29 4.05
N ILE A 260 -7.90 -1.31 3.05
CA ILE A 260 -7.54 -1.72 1.68
C ILE A 260 -7.47 -0.49 0.78
N SER A 261 -6.34 -0.21 0.13
CA SER A 261 -6.24 0.96 -0.77
C SER A 261 -6.77 0.66 -2.18
N SER A 262 -6.47 -0.50 -2.74
CA SER A 262 -6.93 -0.93 -4.08
C SER A 262 -7.44 -2.36 -4.03
N LEU A 263 -8.67 -2.60 -4.48
CA LEU A 263 -9.26 -3.95 -4.60
C LEU A 263 -9.68 -4.23 -6.03
N VAL A 264 -9.12 -5.29 -6.62
CA VAL A 264 -9.45 -5.80 -7.95
C VAL A 264 -9.96 -7.24 -7.84
N ILE A 265 -11.16 -7.49 -8.34
CA ILE A 265 -11.76 -8.82 -8.46
C ILE A 265 -12.15 -9.00 -9.92
N SER A 266 -11.45 -9.87 -10.64
CA SER A 266 -11.71 -10.08 -12.06
C SER A 266 -11.83 -11.55 -12.43
N HIS A 267 -12.78 -11.87 -13.31
CA HIS A 267 -12.99 -13.25 -13.80
C HIS A 267 -13.17 -14.27 -12.66
N CYS A 268 -13.77 -13.85 -11.53
CA CYS A 268 -13.92 -14.69 -10.36
C CYS A 268 -15.33 -15.32 -10.29
N ASP A 269 -15.44 -16.41 -9.53
CA ASP A 269 -16.73 -16.98 -9.14
C ASP A 269 -16.87 -16.89 -7.62
N VAL A 270 -17.75 -15.99 -7.16
CA VAL A 270 -17.87 -15.59 -5.76
C VAL A 270 -19.21 -16.09 -5.21
N ALA A 271 -19.17 -17.12 -4.38
CA ALA A 271 -20.31 -17.59 -3.61
C ALA A 271 -20.33 -16.94 -2.22
N GLY A 272 -21.50 -16.64 -1.68
CA GLY A 272 -21.62 -16.09 -0.32
C GLY A 272 -22.73 -15.07 -0.15
N ASP A 273 -22.76 -14.42 1.02
CA ASP A 273 -23.68 -13.32 1.29
C ASP A 273 -23.25 -12.05 0.51
N SER A 274 -24.25 -11.27 0.10
CA SER A 274 -24.14 -9.93 -0.47
C SER A 274 -23.38 -8.92 0.40
N SER A 275 -23.17 -9.22 1.69
CA SER A 275 -22.36 -8.43 2.63
C SER A 275 -20.89 -8.31 2.25
N ILE A 276 -20.43 -9.06 1.24
CA ILE A 276 -19.06 -8.96 0.70
C ILE A 276 -18.66 -7.54 0.30
N PHE A 277 -19.62 -6.70 -0.10
CA PHE A 277 -19.35 -5.29 -0.45
C PHE A 277 -19.56 -4.33 0.72
N GLY A 278 -19.82 -4.87 1.90
CA GLY A 278 -20.01 -4.14 3.14
C GLY A 278 -18.73 -3.43 3.56
N LEU A 279 -18.83 -2.13 3.88
CA LEU A 279 -17.76 -1.34 4.52
C LEU A 279 -16.45 -1.21 3.71
N LEU A 280 -16.46 -1.60 2.44
CA LEU A 280 -15.31 -1.40 1.55
C LEU A 280 -15.17 0.09 1.19
N SER A 281 -14.04 0.67 1.59
CA SER A 281 -13.66 2.04 1.23
C SER A 281 -12.31 2.17 0.49
N PRO A 282 -11.98 1.29 -0.48
CA PRO A 282 -10.72 1.43 -1.18
C PRO A 282 -10.74 2.68 -2.07
N SER A 283 -9.56 3.29 -2.22
CA SER A 283 -9.39 4.41 -3.13
C SER A 283 -9.56 3.97 -4.58
N ARG A 284 -9.31 2.68 -4.90
CA ARG A 284 -9.53 2.04 -6.21
C ARG A 284 -10.32 0.74 -6.12
N TYR A 285 -11.30 0.58 -7.00
CA TYR A 285 -12.21 -0.55 -6.94
C TYR A 285 -12.59 -1.10 -8.30
N GLN A 286 -12.34 -2.38 -8.55
CA GLN A 286 -12.69 -3.00 -9.83
C GLN A 286 -13.29 -4.38 -9.61
N ILE A 287 -14.54 -4.58 -10.02
CA ILE A 287 -15.17 -5.89 -10.10
C ILE A 287 -15.65 -6.11 -11.53
N THR A 288 -14.97 -7.01 -12.24
CA THR A 288 -15.25 -7.22 -13.66
C THR A 288 -15.31 -8.67 -14.03
N HIS A 289 -16.21 -9.04 -14.94
CA HIS A 289 -16.34 -10.44 -15.41
C HIS A 289 -16.54 -11.43 -14.26
N THR A 290 -17.13 -11.01 -13.14
CA THR A 290 -17.25 -11.82 -11.93
C THR A 290 -18.68 -12.33 -11.78
N THR A 291 -18.83 -13.58 -11.40
CA THR A 291 -20.13 -14.19 -11.04
C THR A 291 -20.32 -14.10 -9.54
N VAL A 292 -21.47 -13.62 -9.08
CA VAL A 292 -21.81 -13.49 -7.64
C VAL A 292 -23.13 -14.16 -7.30
N ASP A 293 -23.32 -14.57 -6.04
CA ASP A 293 -24.64 -14.90 -5.51
C ASP A 293 -25.40 -13.59 -5.18
N CYS A 294 -26.52 -13.34 -5.86
CA CYS A 294 -27.30 -12.12 -5.63
C CYS A 294 -28.51 -12.40 -4.77
N MET A 295 -28.87 -11.43 -3.94
CA MET A 295 -30.14 -11.45 -3.23
C MET A 295 -31.18 -10.63 -4.01
N PRO A 296 -32.37 -11.18 -4.33
CA PRO A 296 -33.37 -10.47 -5.12
C PRO A 296 -33.76 -9.10 -4.54
N ASP A 297 -33.80 -8.99 -3.20
CA ASP A 297 -34.24 -7.78 -2.50
C ASP A 297 -33.09 -6.78 -2.21
N ALA A 298 -31.83 -7.16 -2.45
CA ALA A 298 -30.66 -6.31 -2.19
C ALA A 298 -30.40 -5.29 -3.32
N CYS A 299 -31.38 -4.42 -3.57
CA CYS A 299 -31.37 -3.45 -4.67
C CYS A 299 -30.05 -2.69 -4.79
N GLN A 300 -29.55 -2.19 -3.66
CA GLN A 300 -28.34 -1.37 -3.58
C GLN A 300 -27.07 -2.11 -4.02
N ALA A 301 -26.89 -3.37 -3.59
CA ALA A 301 -25.74 -4.20 -3.96
C ALA A 301 -25.85 -4.67 -5.42
N ASN A 302 -27.04 -5.09 -5.85
CA ASN A 302 -27.28 -5.52 -7.24
C ASN A 302 -27.04 -4.37 -8.22
N VAL A 303 -27.51 -3.16 -7.90
CA VAL A 303 -27.27 -1.97 -8.72
C VAL A 303 -25.79 -1.68 -8.85
N LEU A 304 -25.02 -1.76 -7.76
CA LEU A 304 -23.58 -1.53 -7.79
C LEU A 304 -22.88 -2.48 -8.77
N LEU A 305 -23.27 -3.76 -8.77
CA LEU A 305 -22.62 -4.81 -9.56
C LEU A 305 -23.00 -4.82 -11.03
N PHE A 306 -24.27 -4.50 -11.34
CA PHE A 306 -24.85 -4.70 -12.67
C PHE A 306 -25.14 -3.41 -13.43
N HIS A 307 -25.22 -2.27 -12.74
CA HIS A 307 -25.30 -0.96 -13.39
C HIS A 307 -23.94 -0.26 -13.32
N ALA A 308 -23.26 -0.21 -14.47
CA ALA A 308 -22.05 0.57 -14.62
C ALA A 308 -22.27 1.99 -14.09
N THR A 309 -21.32 2.45 -13.29
CA THR A 309 -21.21 3.86 -12.93
C THR A 309 -21.09 4.65 -14.24
N ARG A 310 -21.76 5.81 -14.34
CA ARG A 310 -21.78 6.60 -15.58
C ARG A 310 -20.41 7.16 -15.97
N HIS A 311 -19.48 7.13 -15.03
CA HIS A 311 -18.17 7.73 -15.15
C HIS A 311 -17.15 6.60 -15.13
N SER A 312 -16.28 6.55 -16.14
CA SER A 312 -15.12 5.66 -16.20
C SER A 312 -14.05 6.11 -15.20
N LEU A 313 -14.42 6.18 -13.93
CA LEU A 313 -13.55 6.58 -12.84
C LEU A 313 -12.76 5.36 -12.33
N VAL A 314 -12.10 5.61 -11.21
CA VAL A 314 -11.34 4.67 -10.38
C VAL A 314 -12.17 3.46 -9.88
N TRP A 315 -13.48 3.44 -10.16
CA TRP A 315 -14.43 2.40 -9.81
C TRP A 315 -15.02 1.76 -11.09
N GLN A 316 -14.84 0.46 -11.26
CA GLN A 316 -15.24 -0.25 -12.48
C GLN A 316 -16.06 -1.50 -12.15
N PHE A 317 -17.34 -1.47 -12.55
CA PHE A 317 -18.26 -2.60 -12.43
C PHE A 317 -18.86 -2.91 -13.80
N HIS A 318 -18.40 -3.98 -14.42
CA HIS A 318 -18.93 -4.37 -15.72
C HIS A 318 -18.77 -5.86 -15.99
N SER A 319 -19.60 -6.37 -16.90
CA SER A 319 -19.60 -7.78 -17.28
C SER A 319 -19.81 -8.76 -16.12
N ASN A 320 -20.37 -8.31 -15.00
CA ASN A 320 -20.68 -9.17 -13.86
C ASN A 320 -21.97 -9.93 -14.11
N THR A 321 -22.06 -11.15 -13.58
CA THR A 321 -23.26 -11.99 -13.72
C THR A 321 -23.76 -12.49 -12.37
N CYS A 322 -25.04 -12.84 -12.33
CA CYS A 322 -25.69 -13.34 -11.13
C CYS A 322 -25.89 -14.85 -11.22
N ARG A 323 -25.42 -15.61 -10.22
CA ARG A 323 -25.60 -17.07 -10.19
C ARG A 323 -27.06 -17.46 -9.94
N ARG A 324 -27.73 -16.80 -8.99
CA ARG A 324 -29.14 -16.99 -8.60
C ARG A 324 -29.70 -15.70 -7.96
N PRO A 325 -31.01 -15.38 -8.09
CA PRO A 325 -32.03 -15.99 -8.94
C PRO A 325 -32.10 -15.31 -10.33
N GLN A 326 -32.97 -15.83 -11.21
CA GLN A 326 -33.16 -15.32 -12.59
C GLN A 326 -33.24 -13.77 -12.64
N PRO A 327 -32.61 -13.11 -13.65
CA PRO A 327 -32.45 -11.66 -13.72
C PRO A 327 -33.76 -10.87 -13.61
N ASN A 328 -34.90 -11.45 -14.04
CA ASN A 328 -36.22 -10.82 -13.95
C ASN A 328 -36.77 -10.65 -12.52
N ARG A 329 -36.11 -11.22 -11.50
CA ARG A 329 -36.48 -11.07 -10.09
C ARG A 329 -35.51 -10.22 -9.27
N LEU A 330 -34.42 -9.73 -9.89
CA LEU A 330 -33.46 -8.89 -9.20
C LEU A 330 -34.01 -7.47 -9.09
N CYS A 331 -34.01 -6.93 -7.87
CA CYS A 331 -34.21 -5.51 -7.71
C CYS A 331 -32.99 -4.77 -8.28
N LEU A 332 -33.22 -3.99 -9.34
CA LEU A 332 -32.22 -3.14 -9.99
C LEU A 332 -32.58 -1.65 -9.88
N ARG A 333 -33.60 -1.32 -9.08
CA ARG A 333 -34.01 0.07 -8.86
C ARG A 333 -33.24 0.64 -7.68
N SER A 334 -32.31 1.54 -7.96
CA SER A 334 -31.61 2.29 -6.91
C SER A 334 -32.56 3.27 -6.23
N PRO A 335 -32.53 3.38 -4.89
CA PRO A 335 -33.18 4.48 -4.21
C PRO A 335 -32.53 5.80 -4.64
N THR A 336 -33.36 6.78 -4.94
CA THR A 336 -32.92 8.12 -5.32
C THR A 336 -33.28 9.09 -4.22
N LEU A 337 -32.30 9.91 -3.82
CA LEU A 337 -32.47 11.00 -2.88
C LEU A 337 -32.43 12.31 -3.65
N HIS A 338 -33.42 13.18 -3.42
CA HIS A 338 -33.46 14.52 -3.98
C HIS A 338 -33.38 15.53 -2.85
N GLU A 339 -32.26 16.22 -2.73
CA GLU A 339 -32.02 17.13 -1.63
C GLU A 339 -30.98 18.18 -1.99
N SER A 340 -31.16 19.42 -1.52
CA SER A 340 -30.16 20.50 -1.64
C SER A 340 -29.64 20.74 -3.06
N GLY A 341 -30.51 20.57 -4.06
CA GLY A 341 -30.14 20.73 -5.46
C GLY A 341 -29.44 19.52 -6.09
N LEU A 342 -29.26 18.43 -5.35
CA LEU A 342 -28.66 17.18 -5.83
C LEU A 342 -29.73 16.10 -6.04
N MET A 343 -29.51 15.29 -7.06
CA MET A 343 -30.16 13.99 -7.23
C MET A 343 -29.11 12.91 -7.05
N CYS A 344 -29.20 12.15 -5.96
CA CYS A 344 -28.26 11.11 -5.60
C CYS A 344 -28.85 9.72 -5.81
N ARG A 345 -28.14 8.88 -6.56
CA ARG A 345 -28.39 7.45 -6.72
C ARG A 345 -27.60 6.69 -5.66
N LEU A 346 -28.28 5.97 -4.78
CA LEU A 346 -27.64 5.21 -3.70
C LEU A 346 -27.35 3.77 -4.15
N SER A 347 -26.10 3.34 -4.00
CA SER A 347 -25.61 2.01 -4.39
C SER A 347 -24.74 1.44 -3.27
N SER A 348 -25.35 0.78 -2.30
CA SER A 348 -24.71 0.22 -1.11
C SER A 348 -24.06 1.34 -0.27
N HIS A 349 -22.74 1.31 -0.08
CA HIS A 349 -21.98 2.33 0.64
C HIS A 349 -21.63 3.56 -0.21
N MET A 350 -22.10 3.62 -1.46
CA MET A 350 -21.79 4.67 -2.42
C MET A 350 -23.01 5.53 -2.72
N ALA A 351 -22.82 6.83 -2.82
CA ALA A 351 -23.80 7.77 -3.35
C ALA A 351 -23.22 8.46 -4.59
N GLU A 352 -23.93 8.36 -5.72
CA GLU A 352 -23.61 9.09 -6.95
C GLU A 352 -24.60 10.22 -7.15
N CYS A 353 -24.14 11.46 -7.04
CA CYS A 353 -24.97 12.65 -7.10
C CYS A 353 -24.69 13.47 -8.35
N VAL A 354 -25.76 14.00 -8.94
CA VAL A 354 -25.69 15.02 -10.00
C VAL A 354 -26.49 16.25 -9.61
N CYS A 355 -26.05 17.41 -10.03
CA CYS A 355 -26.79 18.64 -9.77
C CYS A 355 -28.07 18.72 -10.63
N THR A 356 -29.15 19.15 -9.98
CA THR A 356 -30.46 19.43 -10.58
C THR A 356 -30.78 20.93 -10.58
N SER A 357 -30.00 21.72 -9.86
CA SER A 357 -30.04 23.18 -9.81
C SER A 357 -28.66 23.77 -10.07
N ARG A 358 -28.61 25.06 -10.41
CA ARG A 358 -27.35 25.80 -10.64
C ARG A 358 -26.46 25.83 -9.39
N GLN A 359 -27.08 25.93 -8.22
CA GLN A 359 -26.39 25.88 -6.94
C GLN A 359 -26.88 24.64 -6.19
N ALA A 360 -25.94 23.85 -5.70
CA ALA A 360 -26.21 22.68 -4.89
C ALA A 360 -25.29 22.64 -3.68
N SER A 361 -25.72 21.94 -2.64
CA SER A 361 -24.88 21.65 -1.48
C SER A 361 -24.98 20.18 -1.13
N LEU A 362 -23.93 19.62 -0.53
CA LEU A 362 -23.98 18.22 -0.11
C LEU A 362 -25.18 17.94 0.80
N PRO A 363 -25.87 16.79 0.65
CA PRO A 363 -27.00 16.46 1.48
C PRO A 363 -26.49 16.15 2.89
N TRP A 364 -27.06 16.81 3.90
CA TRP A 364 -26.73 16.54 5.30
C TRP A 364 -27.29 15.19 5.78
N ASN A 365 -28.21 14.60 5.02
CA ASN A 365 -28.90 13.34 5.34
C ASN A 365 -28.50 12.18 4.40
N LEU A 366 -27.24 12.15 3.94
CA LEU A 366 -26.70 10.92 3.35
C LEU A 366 -26.81 9.80 4.41
N THR A 367 -27.39 8.67 4.01
CA THR A 367 -27.72 7.55 4.90
C THR A 367 -26.52 7.12 5.73
N HIS A 368 -26.74 6.62 6.96
CA HIS A 368 -25.67 6.28 7.91
C HIS A 368 -24.66 5.22 7.45
N SER A 369 -24.89 4.63 6.27
CA SER A 369 -24.04 3.64 5.62
C SER A 369 -23.22 4.19 4.46
N THR A 370 -23.34 5.47 4.07
CA THR A 370 -22.56 6.00 2.93
C THR A 370 -21.14 6.36 3.37
N ASN A 371 -20.16 5.71 2.75
CA ASN A 371 -18.73 5.93 3.00
C ASN A 371 -18.04 6.61 1.81
N VAL A 372 -18.63 6.46 0.61
CA VAL A 372 -18.11 6.97 -0.65
C VAL A 372 -19.12 7.90 -1.31
N LEU A 373 -18.70 9.10 -1.65
CA LEU A 373 -19.54 10.10 -2.30
C LEU A 373 -18.91 10.56 -3.62
N LEU A 374 -19.66 10.42 -4.71
CA LEU A 374 -19.30 10.94 -6.02
C LEU A 374 -20.28 12.04 -6.38
N VAL A 375 -19.79 13.23 -6.69
CA VAL A 375 -20.63 14.36 -7.12
C VAL A 375 -20.07 14.96 -8.39
N GLY A 376 -20.95 15.23 -9.35
CA GLY A 376 -20.53 15.96 -10.52
C GLY A 376 -21.64 16.59 -11.34
N ASP A 377 -21.21 17.19 -12.44
CA ASP A 377 -22.08 17.91 -13.37
C ASP A 377 -22.84 19.06 -12.70
N CYS A 378 -22.08 19.91 -12.01
CA CYS A 378 -22.60 21.03 -11.21
C CYS A 378 -22.02 22.36 -11.67
N ASP A 379 -22.84 23.41 -11.77
CA ASP A 379 -22.33 24.77 -11.99
C ASP A 379 -21.64 25.28 -10.71
N GLN A 380 -22.33 25.19 -9.56
CA GLN A 380 -21.81 25.57 -8.25
C GLN A 380 -22.13 24.51 -7.20
N LEU A 381 -21.11 24.04 -6.48
CA LEU A 381 -21.24 23.06 -5.41
C LEU A 381 -20.64 23.58 -4.11
N ASP A 382 -21.43 23.59 -3.05
CA ASP A 382 -20.97 23.83 -1.69
C ASP A 382 -20.76 22.50 -0.96
N VAL A 383 -19.51 22.25 -0.56
CA VAL A 383 -19.07 21.06 0.18
C VAL A 383 -18.82 21.45 1.63
N SER A 384 -19.89 21.53 2.40
CA SER A 384 -19.85 21.74 3.84
C SER A 384 -20.42 20.52 4.56
N LEU A 385 -19.56 19.83 5.32
CA LEU A 385 -19.93 18.61 6.08
C LEU A 385 -19.77 18.83 7.59
N ALA A 386 -19.74 20.09 8.04
CA ALA A 386 -19.65 20.40 9.46
C ALA A 386 -21.03 20.35 10.14
N SER A 387 -21.08 19.59 11.23
CA SER A 387 -22.03 19.80 12.33
C SER A 387 -21.98 21.27 12.73
N SER A 388 -23.07 22.02 12.48
CA SER A 388 -23.17 23.42 12.86
C SER A 388 -23.11 23.55 14.39
N ALA A 389 -21.92 23.79 14.92
CA ALA A 389 -21.74 24.40 16.24
C ALA A 389 -22.13 25.88 16.12
N SER A 390 -23.45 26.14 16.24
CA SER A 390 -24.18 27.42 16.41
C SER A 390 -25.42 27.37 15.50
N THR A 391 -26.66 27.50 15.95
CA THR A 391 -27.25 27.93 17.22
C THR A 391 -28.61 27.23 17.41
N HIS A 392 -28.89 26.79 18.63
CA HIS A 392 -30.21 26.45 19.19
C HIS A 392 -30.97 25.16 18.86
N LEU A 393 -30.50 24.24 18.01
CA LEU A 393 -31.08 22.88 17.96
C LEU A 393 -30.04 21.83 18.30
N ARG A 394 -30.11 21.37 19.55
CA ARG A 394 -29.37 20.24 20.08
C ARG A 394 -29.87 18.95 19.38
N HIS A 395 -28.91 18.09 19.02
CA HIS A 395 -29.06 16.67 18.64
C HIS A 395 -29.12 16.32 17.15
N SER A 396 -28.04 16.56 16.41
CA SER A 396 -27.67 15.64 15.32
C SER A 396 -26.15 15.49 15.27
N ASN A 397 -25.65 14.39 15.82
CA ASN A 397 -24.28 13.91 15.60
C ASN A 397 -24.11 13.71 14.09
N PHE A 398 -23.38 14.61 13.43
CA PHE A 398 -23.07 14.46 12.01
C PHE A 398 -22.13 13.25 11.85
N ASN A 399 -22.40 12.44 10.83
CA ASN A 399 -21.89 11.08 10.74
C ASN A 399 -20.44 11.03 10.25
N ASN A 400 -19.56 10.42 11.06
CA ASN A 400 -18.12 10.27 10.84
C ASN A 400 -17.75 9.10 9.88
N SER A 401 -18.62 8.73 8.93
CA SER A 401 -18.44 7.53 8.10
C SER A 401 -17.87 7.79 6.71
N LEU A 402 -17.92 9.02 6.21
CA LEU A 402 -17.38 9.36 4.89
C LEU A 402 -15.85 9.25 4.89
N THR A 403 -15.34 8.33 4.08
CA THR A 403 -13.91 8.04 3.93
C THR A 403 -13.37 8.49 2.57
N ALA A 404 -14.22 8.63 1.55
CA ALA A 404 -13.82 9.04 0.20
C ALA A 404 -14.82 9.99 -0.46
N ILE A 405 -14.30 11.07 -1.07
CA ILE A 405 -15.06 12.05 -1.86
C ILE A 405 -14.42 12.21 -3.24
N TYR A 406 -15.23 12.11 -4.28
CA TYR A 406 -14.85 12.33 -5.67
C TYR A 406 -15.71 13.44 -6.28
N LEU A 407 -15.08 14.50 -6.77
CA LEU A 407 -15.75 15.62 -7.41
C LEU A 407 -15.33 15.69 -8.88
N PHE A 408 -16.29 15.80 -9.81
CA PHE A 408 -15.96 15.84 -11.24
C PHE A 408 -16.82 16.85 -12.00
N ARG A 409 -16.20 17.59 -12.93
CA ARG A 409 -16.89 18.55 -13.82
C ARG A 409 -17.73 19.56 -13.04
N ILE A 410 -17.14 20.16 -12.01
CA ILE A 410 -17.78 21.19 -11.20
C ILE A 410 -17.28 22.56 -11.66
N GLY A 411 -18.19 23.43 -12.13
CA GLY A 411 -17.86 24.79 -12.55
C GLY A 411 -17.13 25.54 -11.42
N THR A 412 -17.69 25.53 -10.22
CA THR A 412 -17.04 26.06 -9.00
C THR A 412 -17.43 25.24 -7.77
N ALA A 413 -16.45 24.61 -7.12
CA ALA A 413 -16.61 23.88 -5.86
C ALA A 413 -16.04 24.70 -4.70
N THR A 414 -16.83 24.92 -3.65
CA THR A 414 -16.35 25.54 -2.40
C THR A 414 -16.24 24.47 -1.32
N LEU A 415 -15.01 24.17 -0.90
CA LEU A 415 -14.72 23.22 0.18
C LEU A 415 -14.67 24.00 1.50
N HIS A 416 -15.62 23.74 2.38
CA HIS A 416 -15.56 24.20 3.76
C HIS A 416 -14.93 23.10 4.62
N ARG A 417 -15.45 22.88 5.82
CA ARG A 417 -14.93 21.86 6.72
C ARG A 417 -15.39 20.45 6.32
N LEU A 418 -14.40 19.59 6.06
CA LEU A 418 -14.56 18.18 5.71
C LEU A 418 -14.53 17.29 6.97
N PRO A 419 -15.08 16.06 6.92
CA PRO A 419 -15.08 15.17 8.06
C PRO A 419 -13.69 14.60 8.33
N ASN A 420 -13.31 14.47 9.60
CA ASN A 420 -11.98 13.96 9.99
C ASN A 420 -11.74 12.50 9.56
N SER A 421 -12.82 11.74 9.30
CA SER A 421 -12.78 10.37 8.77
C SER A 421 -12.36 10.29 7.29
N LEU A 422 -12.35 11.42 6.57
CA LEU A 422 -11.98 11.47 5.17
C LEU A 422 -10.51 11.07 5.00
N GLN A 423 -10.29 10.08 4.15
CA GLN A 423 -8.96 9.57 3.78
C GLN A 423 -8.63 9.86 2.31
N VAL A 424 -9.63 9.93 1.44
CA VAL A 424 -9.45 10.11 -0.01
C VAL A 424 -10.26 11.30 -0.51
N LEU A 425 -9.59 12.25 -1.14
CA LEU A 425 -10.25 13.34 -1.88
C LEU A 425 -9.68 13.40 -3.30
N GLN A 426 -10.54 13.26 -4.30
CA GLN A 426 -10.14 13.39 -5.70
C GLN A 426 -11.04 14.38 -6.43
N ILE A 427 -10.43 15.31 -7.16
CA ILE A 427 -11.14 16.38 -7.85
C ILE A 427 -10.66 16.49 -9.29
N PHE A 428 -11.62 16.50 -10.21
CA PHE A 428 -11.38 16.42 -11.65
C PHE A 428 -12.11 17.54 -12.39
N HIS A 429 -11.48 18.18 -13.37
CA HIS A 429 -12.10 19.11 -14.31
C HIS A 429 -12.93 20.20 -13.61
N SER A 430 -12.37 20.85 -12.59
CA SER A 430 -13.12 21.72 -11.68
C SER A 430 -12.35 22.96 -11.22
N THR A 431 -13.07 24.04 -10.92
CA THR A 431 -12.51 25.19 -10.18
C THR A 431 -12.78 25.02 -8.70
N ILE A 432 -11.77 25.16 -7.85
CA ILE A 432 -11.90 24.92 -6.40
C ILE A 432 -11.58 26.19 -5.62
N HIS A 433 -12.44 26.49 -4.65
CA HIS A 433 -12.19 27.40 -3.55
C HIS A 433 -12.14 26.61 -2.25
N ILE A 434 -11.08 26.79 -1.46
CA ILE A 434 -10.91 26.11 -0.18
C ILE A 434 -11.07 27.17 0.92
N SER A 435 -11.90 26.91 1.93
CA SER A 435 -12.03 27.79 3.09
C SER A 435 -10.85 27.59 4.05
N SER A 436 -10.60 28.58 4.92
CA SER A 436 -9.77 28.35 6.10
C SER A 436 -10.30 27.17 6.93
N HIS A 437 -9.40 26.36 7.48
CA HIS A 437 -9.69 25.16 8.27
C HIS A 437 -10.52 24.06 7.58
N ALA A 438 -10.57 24.06 6.25
CA ALA A 438 -11.32 23.06 5.49
C ALA A 438 -10.90 21.62 5.81
N PHE A 439 -9.60 21.40 6.03
CA PHE A 439 -9.00 20.08 6.28
C PHE A 439 -8.46 19.94 7.72
N ASN A 440 -8.96 20.75 8.66
CA ASN A 440 -8.37 20.81 9.99
C ASN A 440 -8.49 19.47 10.75
N GLY A 441 -7.36 18.84 11.04
CA GLY A 441 -7.30 17.54 11.73
C GLY A 441 -7.56 16.32 10.83
N ASN A 442 -7.53 16.48 9.50
CA ASN A 442 -7.67 15.38 8.55
C ASN A 442 -6.38 14.56 8.41
N ASN A 443 -6.53 13.26 8.20
CA ASN A 443 -5.44 12.37 7.80
C ASN A 443 -5.76 11.76 6.42
N LEU A 444 -5.36 12.46 5.36
CA LEU A 444 -5.61 12.03 3.99
C LEU A 444 -4.52 11.06 3.54
N THR A 445 -4.92 9.86 3.13
CA THR A 445 -4.04 8.94 2.44
C THR A 445 -3.76 9.41 1.01
N GLU A 446 -4.77 10.00 0.36
CA GLU A 446 -4.70 10.43 -1.04
C GLU A 446 -5.47 11.75 -1.23
N PHE A 447 -4.79 12.76 -1.76
CA PHE A 447 -5.40 13.98 -2.26
C PHE A 447 -4.97 14.18 -3.72
N HIS A 448 -5.90 14.08 -4.66
CA HIS A 448 -5.62 14.15 -6.08
C HIS A 448 -6.39 15.30 -6.76
N LEU A 449 -5.67 16.12 -7.51
CA LEU A 449 -6.19 17.22 -8.32
C LEU A 449 -5.79 16.98 -9.78
N SER A 450 -6.76 16.89 -10.69
CA SER A 450 -6.52 16.68 -12.12
C SER A 450 -7.35 17.61 -12.99
N ASP A 451 -6.72 18.38 -13.88
CA ASP A 451 -7.38 19.43 -14.65
C ASP A 451 -8.20 20.37 -13.74
N VAL A 452 -7.53 20.85 -12.69
CA VAL A 452 -8.14 21.67 -11.65
C VAL A 452 -7.53 23.06 -11.65
N THR A 453 -8.37 24.07 -11.44
CA THR A 453 -7.92 25.42 -11.09
C THR A 453 -8.15 25.68 -9.60
N LEU A 454 -7.08 25.68 -8.80
CA LEU A 454 -7.11 26.08 -7.41
C LEU A 454 -6.72 27.56 -7.30
N THR A 455 -7.70 28.41 -7.01
CA THR A 455 -7.47 29.87 -6.99
C THR A 455 -6.60 30.29 -5.81
N GLN A 456 -6.86 29.73 -4.64
CA GLN A 456 -6.17 30.06 -3.41
C GLN A 456 -6.30 28.91 -2.41
N LEU A 457 -5.19 28.55 -1.76
CA LEU A 457 -5.18 27.80 -0.51
C LEU A 457 -4.96 28.81 0.62
N PRO A 458 -6.02 29.21 1.35
CA PRO A 458 -5.89 30.24 2.38
C PRO A 458 -5.11 29.71 3.59
N LYS A 459 -4.65 30.64 4.42
CA LYS A 459 -3.98 30.33 5.68
C LYS A 459 -4.81 29.37 6.53
N ASP A 460 -4.11 28.40 7.11
CA ASP A 460 -4.67 27.37 8.00
C ASP A 460 -5.74 26.47 7.36
N ALA A 461 -5.89 26.44 6.02
CA ALA A 461 -6.76 25.50 5.31
C ALA A 461 -6.44 24.04 5.64
N LEU A 462 -5.15 23.71 5.77
CA LEU A 462 -4.62 22.39 6.05
C LEU A 462 -4.17 22.21 7.51
N SER A 463 -4.52 23.11 8.43
CA SER A 463 -3.96 23.11 9.79
C SER A 463 -4.09 21.75 10.50
N HIS A 464 -3.01 21.26 11.12
CA HIS A 464 -2.99 19.96 11.83
C HIS A 464 -3.38 18.75 10.95
N SER A 465 -3.20 18.82 9.63
CA SER A 465 -3.47 17.71 8.73
C SER A 465 -2.20 16.94 8.35
N SER A 466 -2.36 15.66 8.04
CA SER A 466 -1.34 14.84 7.40
C SER A 466 -1.85 14.33 6.05
N ILE A 467 -1.00 14.42 5.03
CA ILE A 467 -1.31 13.95 3.68
C ILE A 467 -0.19 12.99 3.25
N SER A 468 -0.50 11.71 3.05
CA SER A 468 0.50 10.75 2.59
C SER A 468 0.89 10.98 1.12
N ASN A 469 -0.10 11.25 0.25
CA ASN A 469 0.14 11.51 -1.15
C ASN A 469 -0.72 12.68 -1.65
N LEU A 470 -0.08 13.75 -2.10
CA LEU A 470 -0.71 14.85 -2.83
C LEU A 470 -0.25 14.82 -4.28
N THR A 471 -1.17 14.54 -5.20
CA THR A 471 -0.88 14.54 -6.63
C THR A 471 -1.63 15.67 -7.33
N VAL A 472 -0.90 16.44 -8.12
CA VAL A 472 -1.38 17.55 -8.93
C VAL A 472 -1.05 17.25 -10.39
N HIS A 473 -2.05 17.12 -11.24
CA HIS A 473 -1.89 16.76 -12.65
C HIS A 473 -2.65 17.75 -13.55
N GLU A 474 -2.02 18.25 -14.61
CA GLU A 474 -2.65 19.16 -15.58
C GLU A 474 -3.40 20.34 -14.93
N SER A 475 -2.92 20.83 -13.78
CA SER A 475 -3.66 21.74 -12.92
C SER A 475 -2.94 23.08 -12.77
N LYS A 476 -3.71 24.11 -12.39
CA LYS A 476 -3.19 25.43 -12.02
C LYS A 476 -3.38 25.70 -10.54
N LEU A 477 -2.29 25.95 -9.83
CA LEU A 477 -2.28 26.41 -8.44
C LEU A 477 -1.76 27.83 -8.39
N SER A 478 -2.63 28.77 -8.01
CA SER A 478 -2.27 30.18 -7.92
C SER A 478 -1.62 30.53 -6.58
N ALA A 479 -2.40 30.94 -5.57
CA ALA A 479 -1.83 31.39 -4.29
C ALA A 479 -1.86 30.28 -3.23
N ILE A 480 -0.73 30.03 -2.56
CA ILE A 480 -0.65 29.11 -1.41
C ILE A 480 -0.15 29.90 -0.20
N GLU A 481 -1.05 30.17 0.74
CA GLU A 481 -0.70 30.84 1.99
C GLU A 481 -0.07 29.87 3.01
N PRO A 482 0.70 30.36 4.00
CA PRO A 482 1.36 29.53 5.00
C PRO A 482 0.41 28.58 5.74
N GLN A 483 0.86 27.33 5.91
CA GLN A 483 0.12 26.28 6.61
C GLN A 483 0.84 25.86 7.90
N LYS A 484 0.09 25.67 9.00
CA LYS A 484 0.65 25.31 10.31
C LYS A 484 0.47 23.83 10.63
N HIS A 485 1.53 23.21 11.13
CA HIS A 485 1.51 21.81 11.60
C HIS A 485 0.99 20.84 10.54
N VAL A 486 1.44 21.01 9.30
CA VAL A 486 1.05 20.17 8.15
C VAL A 486 2.23 19.36 7.71
N LYS A 487 1.98 18.11 7.32
CA LYS A 487 2.99 17.25 6.69
C LYS A 487 2.42 16.59 5.46
N ILE A 488 3.06 16.83 4.32
CA ILE A 488 2.87 16.09 3.08
C ILE A 488 4.04 15.12 2.96
N GLU A 489 3.78 13.82 2.91
CA GLU A 489 4.86 12.83 2.77
C GLU A 489 5.37 12.82 1.32
N LYS A 490 4.47 12.71 0.34
CA LYS A 490 4.80 12.68 -1.09
C LYS A 490 3.98 13.72 -1.85
N LEU A 491 4.68 14.57 -2.60
CA LEU A 491 4.11 15.58 -3.48
C LEU A 491 4.49 15.25 -4.93
N GLY A 492 3.49 14.96 -5.76
CA GLY A 492 3.63 14.77 -7.20
C GLY A 492 3.03 15.94 -7.96
N ILE A 493 3.77 16.57 -8.87
CA ILE A 493 3.28 17.68 -9.71
C ILE A 493 3.63 17.40 -11.18
N PHE A 494 2.61 17.29 -12.03
CA PHE A 494 2.77 16.80 -13.40
C PHE A 494 2.01 17.70 -14.37
N ASN A 495 2.64 18.13 -15.47
CA ASN A 495 1.99 18.94 -16.51
C ASN A 495 1.27 20.19 -15.97
N SER A 496 1.74 20.75 -14.86
CA SER A 496 0.98 21.73 -14.07
C SER A 496 1.66 23.09 -14.01
N SER A 497 0.94 24.10 -13.53
CA SER A 497 1.47 25.43 -13.24
C SER A 497 1.26 25.78 -11.76
N VAL A 498 2.35 26.10 -11.06
CA VAL A 498 2.32 26.41 -9.62
C VAL A 498 2.98 27.77 -9.38
N GLU A 499 2.17 28.78 -9.05
CA GLU A 499 2.62 30.16 -8.86
C GLU A 499 3.31 30.38 -7.50
N SER A 500 2.89 29.68 -6.45
CA SER A 500 3.51 29.77 -5.11
C SER A 500 3.99 28.40 -4.63
N THR A 501 5.31 28.22 -4.53
CA THR A 501 5.95 26.93 -4.23
C THR A 501 6.59 26.84 -2.84
N SER A 502 6.94 27.97 -2.22
CA SER A 502 7.69 28.01 -0.95
C SER A 502 7.00 27.25 0.17
N VAL A 503 5.69 27.49 0.34
CA VAL A 503 4.89 26.86 1.39
C VAL A 503 4.70 25.36 1.13
N ILE A 504 4.30 24.98 -0.09
CA ILE A 504 3.95 23.59 -0.39
C ILE A 504 5.19 22.67 -0.39
N PHE A 505 6.34 23.18 -0.84
CA PHE A 505 7.61 22.46 -0.73
C PHE A 505 8.08 22.39 0.74
N GLY A 506 7.94 23.51 1.47
CA GLY A 506 8.27 23.61 2.90
C GLY A 506 7.59 22.58 3.81
N ILE A 507 6.39 22.14 3.45
CA ILE A 507 5.61 21.15 4.21
C ILE A 507 5.69 19.74 3.62
N SER A 508 6.46 19.53 2.55
CA SER A 508 6.59 18.25 1.85
C SER A 508 7.88 17.51 2.21
N SER A 509 7.86 16.17 2.23
CA SER A 509 9.07 15.36 2.47
C SER A 509 9.74 14.90 1.17
N HIS A 510 8.95 14.44 0.20
CA HIS A 510 9.43 13.94 -1.09
C HIS A 510 8.70 14.65 -2.23
N LEU A 511 9.45 15.09 -3.24
CA LEU A 511 8.90 15.75 -4.43
C LEU A 511 9.17 14.92 -5.69
N GLN A 512 8.16 14.71 -6.51
CA GLN A 512 8.29 14.29 -7.90
C GLN A 512 7.62 15.35 -8.77
N MET A 513 8.35 15.88 -9.75
CA MET A 513 7.83 16.94 -10.60
C MET A 513 8.24 16.74 -12.05
N GLU A 514 7.27 16.73 -12.95
CA GLU A 514 7.48 16.51 -14.39
C GLU A 514 6.68 17.48 -15.24
N ASP A 515 7.28 18.00 -16.31
CA ASP A 515 6.62 18.86 -17.31
C ASP A 515 5.88 20.07 -16.69
N THR A 516 6.39 20.58 -15.56
CA THR A 516 5.69 21.57 -14.73
C THR A 516 6.34 22.95 -14.84
N THR A 517 5.53 24.00 -14.79
CA THR A 517 5.98 25.40 -14.69
C THR A 517 5.86 25.91 -13.26
N ILE A 518 6.98 26.32 -12.67
CA ILE A 518 7.04 26.90 -11.32
C ILE A 518 7.59 28.33 -11.36
N PHE A 519 7.15 29.19 -10.42
CA PHE A 519 7.54 30.60 -10.37
C PHE A 519 8.56 30.92 -9.27
N SER A 520 8.89 29.96 -8.41
CA SER A 520 9.94 30.08 -7.39
C SER A 520 10.55 28.71 -7.06
N THR A 521 11.83 28.69 -6.68
CA THR A 521 12.55 27.51 -6.16
C THR A 521 12.60 27.47 -4.64
N GLU A 522 12.06 28.49 -3.97
CA GLU A 522 12.04 28.57 -2.53
C GLU A 522 11.34 27.34 -1.92
N GLY A 523 11.84 26.85 -0.78
CA GLY A 523 11.33 25.66 -0.10
C GLY A 523 11.89 24.33 -0.60
N LEU A 524 12.54 24.26 -1.78
CA LEU A 524 13.14 23.00 -2.27
C LEU A 524 14.20 22.41 -1.29
N GLY A 525 14.94 23.26 -0.59
CA GLY A 525 15.97 22.83 0.38
C GLY A 525 15.42 22.16 1.65
N SER A 526 14.10 22.22 1.88
CA SER A 526 13.44 21.54 3.00
C SER A 526 13.08 20.08 2.72
N LEU A 527 13.15 19.66 1.45
CA LEU A 527 12.79 18.32 1.01
C LEU A 527 13.87 17.30 1.40
N LYS A 528 13.44 16.08 1.74
CA LYS A 528 14.35 14.94 1.95
C LYS A 528 14.84 14.36 0.63
N SER A 529 13.98 14.33 -0.39
CA SER A 529 14.37 13.96 -1.75
C SER A 529 13.50 14.66 -2.80
N ALA A 530 14.06 14.85 -4.00
CA ALA A 530 13.37 15.46 -5.14
C ALA A 530 13.75 14.77 -6.46
N GLN A 531 12.76 14.49 -7.31
CA GLN A 531 12.91 14.00 -8.67
C GLN A 531 12.29 15.02 -9.63
N LEU A 532 13.10 15.63 -10.50
CA LEU A 532 12.69 16.71 -11.37
C LEU A 532 12.95 16.34 -12.84
N ARG A 533 11.94 16.42 -13.70
CA ARG A 533 12.04 16.08 -15.12
C ARG A 533 11.35 17.12 -16.00
N ASN A 534 12.08 17.71 -16.96
CA ASN A 534 11.54 18.66 -17.95
C ASN A 534 10.69 19.82 -17.36
N ASN A 535 11.12 20.37 -16.22
CA ASN A 535 10.40 21.48 -15.58
C ASN A 535 10.90 22.84 -16.06
N THR A 536 9.98 23.79 -16.16
CA THR A 536 10.26 25.19 -16.49
C THR A 536 10.23 26.03 -15.21
N LEU A 537 11.32 26.74 -14.94
CA LEU A 537 11.38 27.70 -13.85
C LEU A 537 11.27 29.12 -14.40
N LEU A 538 10.23 29.83 -13.99
CA LEU A 538 10.04 31.25 -14.26
C LEU A 538 10.63 32.06 -13.12
N CYS A 539 11.91 32.43 -13.22
CA CYS A 539 12.53 33.36 -12.28
C CYS A 539 12.03 34.79 -12.54
N CYS A 540 11.43 35.43 -11.55
CA CYS A 540 11.21 36.87 -11.59
C CYS A 540 12.52 37.59 -11.22
N CYS A 541 13.02 38.45 -12.11
CA CYS A 541 14.10 39.36 -11.75
C CYS A 541 13.54 40.57 -11.02
N GLU A 542 14.15 40.91 -9.89
CA GLU A 542 13.73 41.91 -8.90
C GLU A 542 13.40 43.32 -9.43
N ASN A 543 13.59 43.60 -10.72
CA ASN A 543 13.41 44.93 -11.30
C ASN A 543 12.20 45.12 -12.23
N SER A 544 11.33 44.13 -12.43
CA SER A 544 10.06 44.36 -13.14
C SER A 544 8.91 44.55 -12.15
N SER A 545 8.48 45.79 -11.96
CA SER A 545 7.39 46.25 -11.09
C SER A 545 5.98 45.69 -11.39
N ASN A 546 5.89 44.61 -12.17
CA ASN A 546 4.64 43.94 -12.54
C ASN A 546 4.46 42.56 -11.90
N CYS A 547 5.39 42.08 -11.07
CA CYS A 547 5.17 40.88 -10.25
C CYS A 547 4.92 41.31 -8.80
N LYS A 548 3.66 41.42 -8.39
CA LYS A 548 3.30 41.72 -6.99
C LYS A 548 3.47 40.47 -6.13
N ALA A 549 4.38 40.52 -5.16
CA ALA A 549 4.21 39.86 -3.86
C ALA A 549 5.19 40.45 -2.82
N ASN A 550 4.59 41.18 -1.87
CA ASN A 550 4.98 41.43 -0.46
C ASN A 550 6.45 41.71 -0.10
N ASP A 551 6.71 42.98 0.20
CA ASP A 551 7.86 43.46 0.95
C ASP A 551 7.83 42.95 2.40
N GLU A 552 8.87 42.20 2.79
CA GLU A 552 9.62 42.29 4.06
C GLU A 552 10.46 41.01 4.18
N ILE A 553 11.81 41.14 4.21
CA ILE A 553 12.68 40.36 5.12
C ILE A 553 14.12 40.92 5.08
N ASP A 554 14.62 41.06 6.31
CA ASP A 554 15.92 41.52 6.77
C ASP A 554 17.14 40.78 6.21
N GLN A 555 18.21 41.56 6.05
CA GLN A 555 19.57 41.11 5.78
C GLN A 555 20.23 40.53 7.04
N ARG A 556 20.76 39.30 6.99
CA ARG A 556 21.98 38.93 7.75
C ARG A 556 22.66 37.65 7.27
N SER A 557 23.99 37.70 7.45
CA SER A 557 25.05 36.68 7.47
C SER A 557 25.59 36.11 6.15
N ASP A 558 26.76 36.67 5.80
CA ASP A 558 27.88 35.98 5.15
C ASP A 558 28.32 34.75 5.95
N GLU A 559 28.59 33.64 5.25
CA GLU A 559 29.76 32.77 5.45
C GLU A 559 29.87 31.78 4.28
N GLY A 560 31.01 31.75 3.59
CA GLY A 560 31.23 30.96 2.37
C GLY A 560 31.89 29.61 2.59
N ILE A 561 31.77 28.68 1.63
CA ILE A 561 32.64 27.50 1.42
C ILE A 561 32.65 27.10 -0.08
N LYS A 562 33.75 26.45 -0.47
CA LYS A 562 34.33 26.22 -1.81
C LYS A 562 33.59 25.24 -2.75
N ILE A 563 33.88 25.45 -4.04
CA ILE A 563 33.42 24.76 -5.25
C ILE A 563 34.13 23.41 -5.45
N GLY A 564 33.35 22.36 -5.73
CA GLY A 564 33.77 21.12 -6.40
C GLY A 564 32.89 20.89 -7.63
N GLN A 565 33.50 20.76 -8.82
CA GLN A 565 32.84 20.66 -10.12
C GLN A 565 32.31 19.23 -10.40
N ARG A 566 31.05 19.09 -10.86
CA ARG A 566 30.62 18.58 -12.20
C ARG A 566 29.11 18.23 -12.26
N ASN A 567 28.48 18.61 -13.39
CA ASN A 567 27.15 18.27 -13.96
C ASN A 567 25.89 19.06 -13.50
N PRO A 568 25.29 19.92 -14.36
CA PRO A 568 24.02 20.63 -14.08
C PRO A 568 22.83 20.16 -14.95
N ALA A 569 21.60 20.26 -14.42
CA ALA A 569 20.34 20.16 -15.18
C ALA A 569 19.17 20.94 -14.52
N ILE A 570 18.84 22.13 -15.07
CA ILE A 570 17.59 22.91 -14.97
C ILE A 570 17.51 23.74 -16.27
N SER A 571 16.35 23.82 -16.94
CA SER A 571 16.16 24.79 -18.04
C SER A 571 15.82 26.15 -17.43
N ILE A 572 16.84 27.01 -17.28
CA ILE A 572 16.71 28.35 -16.70
C ILE A 572 16.53 29.36 -17.84
N SER A 573 15.42 30.11 -17.84
CA SER A 573 15.34 31.34 -18.65
C SER A 573 16.22 32.40 -18.00
N LEU A 574 17.32 32.76 -18.66
CA LEU A 574 18.35 33.66 -18.13
C LEU A 574 17.87 35.11 -18.06
N CYS A 575 17.78 35.63 -16.84
CA CYS A 575 18.15 37.01 -16.55
C CYS A 575 19.25 36.98 -15.47
N LEU A 576 20.34 37.71 -15.74
CA LEU A 576 21.62 37.62 -15.03
C LEU A 576 21.53 38.21 -13.62
N GLN A 577 21.60 37.35 -12.59
CA GLN A 577 22.51 37.48 -11.43
C GLN A 577 22.43 36.20 -10.57
N PHE A 578 23.55 35.47 -10.46
CA PHE A 578 23.66 34.18 -9.77
C PHE A 578 24.32 34.36 -8.39
N ARG A 579 23.62 34.02 -7.31
CA ARG A 579 24.23 33.58 -6.04
C ARG A 579 23.43 32.38 -5.48
N SER A 580 24.16 31.28 -5.24
CA SER A 580 23.80 30.06 -4.47
C SER A 580 22.55 29.24 -4.86
N VAL A 581 22.72 28.15 -5.66
CA VAL A 581 21.69 27.08 -5.82
C VAL A 581 22.30 25.65 -5.86
N LEU A 582 23.54 25.41 -5.43
CA LEU A 582 24.17 24.06 -5.59
C LEU A 582 24.85 23.53 -4.32
N SER A 583 24.15 23.61 -3.19
CA SER A 583 24.30 22.64 -2.10
C SER A 583 22.90 22.31 -1.56
N LEU A 584 22.71 21.08 -1.08
CA LEU A 584 21.47 20.47 -0.56
C LEU A 584 20.67 19.62 -1.57
N VAL A 585 20.94 18.31 -1.55
CA VAL A 585 20.02 17.15 -1.42
C VAL A 585 20.88 15.89 -1.71
N ASN A 586 20.89 14.90 -0.80
CA ASN A 586 21.83 13.77 -0.86
C ASN A 586 21.58 12.79 -2.02
N ASP A 587 20.40 12.79 -2.65
CA ASP A 587 20.05 11.88 -3.76
C ASP A 587 19.14 12.59 -4.78
N VAL A 588 19.74 13.21 -5.81
CA VAL A 588 19.01 13.82 -6.95
C VAL A 588 19.40 13.10 -8.23
N LEU A 589 18.42 12.50 -8.93
CA LEU A 589 18.55 11.96 -10.30
C LEU A 589 17.92 12.95 -11.28
N VAL A 590 18.65 13.39 -12.31
CA VAL A 590 18.17 14.37 -13.31
C VAL A 590 18.48 13.91 -14.74
N ASP A 591 17.51 13.99 -15.65
CA ASP A 591 17.62 13.54 -17.05
C ASP A 591 16.98 14.52 -18.07
N TRP A 592 17.78 14.93 -19.08
CA TRP A 592 17.47 15.68 -20.32
C TRP A 592 16.99 17.16 -20.25
N VAL A 593 17.38 17.99 -21.26
CA VAL A 593 17.09 19.45 -21.36
C VAL A 593 16.51 19.84 -22.72
N ARG A 594 15.48 20.71 -22.72
CA ARG A 594 15.00 21.49 -23.89
C ARG A 594 14.96 22.98 -23.54
N VAL A 595 15.48 23.84 -24.42
CA VAL A 595 15.55 25.31 -24.24
C VAL A 595 14.55 26.00 -25.18
N VAL A 596 13.70 26.88 -24.65
CA VAL A 596 12.81 27.74 -25.44
C VAL A 596 12.99 29.19 -24.96
N VAL A 597 13.38 30.09 -25.86
CA VAL A 597 13.52 31.53 -25.60
C VAL A 597 12.37 32.25 -26.30
N GLN A 598 11.54 32.98 -25.55
CA GLN A 598 10.48 33.83 -26.12
C GLN A 598 10.87 35.30 -25.95
N LYS A 599 11.12 36.00 -27.06
CA LYS A 599 11.48 37.43 -27.11
C LYS A 599 10.19 38.25 -27.21
N SER A 600 9.97 39.24 -26.33
CA SER A 600 8.86 40.19 -26.50
C SER A 600 9.31 41.37 -27.37
N ASP A 601 8.75 41.51 -28.57
CA ASP A 601 8.98 42.66 -29.44
C ASP A 601 8.19 43.89 -28.95
N ARG A 602 8.88 45.01 -28.73
CA ARG A 602 8.39 46.39 -28.91
C ARG A 602 9.53 47.39 -28.69
N TRP A 603 10.05 47.98 -29.77
CA TRP A 603 10.81 49.23 -29.75
C TRP A 603 10.25 50.17 -30.82
N ASN A 604 9.63 51.26 -30.39
CA ASN A 604 9.24 52.38 -31.24
C ASN A 604 10.47 53.28 -31.46
N TRP A 605 10.72 53.65 -32.72
CA TRP A 605 11.64 54.73 -33.07
C TRP A 605 10.92 56.08 -33.02
N SER A 606 11.49 57.06 -32.33
CA SER A 606 11.24 58.48 -32.61
C SER A 606 12.57 59.21 -32.76
N ARG A 607 12.80 59.75 -33.97
CA ARG A 607 13.89 60.69 -34.29
C ARG A 607 13.41 62.11 -34.03
N SER A 608 14.25 62.92 -33.39
CA SER A 608 14.33 64.36 -33.65
C SER A 608 15.76 64.84 -33.35
N GLU A 609 16.35 65.42 -34.40
CA GLU A 609 17.59 66.21 -34.57
C GLU A 609 18.78 66.04 -33.61
#